data_AF-A0A349EQE7-F1
#
_entry.id   AF-A0A349EQE7-F1
#
_cell.length_a   1.000
_cell.length_b   1.000
_cell.length_c   1.000
_cell.angle_alpha   90.00
_cell.angle_beta   90.00
_cell.angle_gamma   90.00
#
_symmetry.space_group_name_H-M   'P 1'
#
loop_
_entity.id
_entity.type
_entity.pdbx_description
1 polymer ?
#
loop_
_entity_poly.entity_id
_entity_poly.type
_entity_poly.pdbx_seq_one_letter_code
_entity_poly.pdbx_strand_id
1 'polypeptide(L)'
;MIPLEKRAELLKIIAHPARIKILEDLTQGVKCVSDFEDSLDISQPNVSQHLTLLRTNGIIDFFVDGRLKCYFLKEPFIPDLLDLLKKEYDDDMPAPACCPVTKKGTYPGERRR
;
A
#
# COMPACT_ATOMS: atom_id res chain seq x y z
N MET A 1 -4.71 18.25 -7.50
CA MET A 1 -3.89 17.78 -6.35
C MET A 1 -4.82 17.13 -5.33
N ILE A 2 -4.50 15.94 -4.81
CA ILE A 2 -5.37 15.21 -3.86
C ILE A 2 -5.27 15.85 -2.46
N PRO A 3 -6.38 16.16 -1.76
CA PRO A 3 -6.37 16.68 -0.39
C PRO A 3 -5.59 15.79 0.60
N LEU A 4 -5.07 16.38 1.69
CA LEU A 4 -4.26 15.64 2.68
C LEU A 4 -5.07 14.53 3.37
N GLU A 5 -6.31 14.83 3.72
CA GLU A 5 -7.24 13.94 4.41
C GLU A 5 -7.54 12.72 3.54
N LYS A 6 -7.76 12.95 2.23
CA LYS A 6 -7.98 11.87 1.26
C LYS A 6 -6.75 10.98 1.10
N ARG A 7 -5.54 11.57 1.08
CA ARG A 7 -4.29 10.79 1.02
C ARG A 7 -4.14 9.90 2.26
N ALA A 8 -4.41 10.42 3.44
CA ALA A 8 -4.35 9.65 4.68
C ALA A 8 -5.39 8.52 4.70
N GLU A 9 -6.62 8.77 4.27
CA GLU A 9 -7.65 7.73 4.15
C GLU A 9 -7.25 6.63 3.16
N LEU A 10 -6.73 6.98 1.98
CA LEU A 10 -6.23 5.98 1.01
C LEU A 10 -5.17 5.07 1.66
N LEU A 11 -4.21 5.64 2.38
CA LEU A 11 -3.18 4.86 3.07
C LEU A 11 -3.78 3.95 4.15
N LYS A 12 -4.74 4.42 4.95
CA LYS A 12 -5.45 3.58 5.94
C LYS A 12 -6.18 2.41 5.27
N ILE A 13 -6.80 2.66 4.13
CA ILE A 13 -7.48 1.63 3.36
C ILE A 13 -6.46 0.63 2.83
N ILE A 14 -5.29 1.04 2.37
CA ILE A 14 -4.28 0.12 1.82
C ILE A 14 -3.57 -0.68 2.93
N ALA A 15 -3.32 -0.08 4.09
CA ALA A 15 -2.50 -0.62 5.19
C ALA A 15 -3.14 -1.82 5.92
N HIS A 16 -3.26 -2.96 5.23
CA HIS A 16 -3.64 -4.25 5.79
C HIS A 16 -3.01 -5.37 4.96
N PRO A 17 -2.42 -6.41 5.59
CA PRO A 17 -1.68 -7.45 4.87
C PRO A 17 -2.47 -8.08 3.70
N ALA A 18 -3.72 -8.49 3.95
CA ALA A 18 -4.55 -9.08 2.89
C ALA A 18 -4.82 -8.11 1.71
N ARG A 19 -4.95 -6.81 1.98
CA ARG A 19 -5.22 -5.82 0.92
C ARG A 19 -3.96 -5.50 0.13
N ILE A 20 -2.81 -5.41 0.79
CA ILE A 20 -1.51 -5.31 0.13
C ILE A 20 -1.33 -6.51 -0.80
N LYS A 21 -1.56 -7.73 -0.32
CA LYS A 21 -1.44 -8.95 -1.12
C LYS A 21 -2.42 -8.99 -2.32
N ILE A 22 -3.68 -8.63 -2.13
CA ILE A 22 -4.66 -8.47 -3.24
C ILE A 22 -4.13 -7.48 -4.29
N LEU A 23 -3.62 -6.32 -3.85
CA LEU A 23 -3.12 -5.29 -4.75
C LEU A 23 -1.86 -5.76 -5.48
N GLU A 24 -0.96 -6.48 -4.81
CA GLU A 24 0.20 -7.12 -5.45
C GLU A 24 -0.23 -8.08 -6.56
N ASP A 25 -1.18 -8.98 -6.28
CA ASP A 25 -1.67 -9.93 -7.28
C ASP A 25 -2.33 -9.22 -8.47
N LEU A 26 -3.04 -8.11 -8.21
CA LEU A 26 -3.66 -7.27 -9.24
C LEU A 26 -2.66 -6.42 -10.04
N THR A 27 -1.43 -6.20 -9.56
CA THR A 27 -0.36 -5.60 -10.39
C THR A 27 0.11 -6.55 -11.48
N GLN A 28 -0.07 -7.87 -11.29
CA GLN A 28 0.31 -8.90 -12.26
C GLN A 28 -0.78 -9.16 -13.31
N GLY A 29 -1.96 -8.56 -13.15
CA GLY A 29 -3.07 -8.67 -14.10
C GLY A 29 -4.42 -8.86 -13.41
N VAL A 30 -5.45 -9.08 -14.23
CA VAL A 30 -6.82 -9.34 -13.76
C VAL A 30 -6.88 -10.64 -12.95
N LYS A 31 -7.62 -10.63 -11.83
CA LYS A 31 -7.83 -11.80 -10.96
C LYS A 31 -9.29 -11.96 -10.57
N CYS A 32 -9.81 -13.17 -10.58
CA CYS A 32 -11.17 -13.47 -10.13
C CYS A 32 -11.19 -13.86 -8.65
N VAL A 33 -12.37 -13.82 -8.00
CA VAL A 33 -12.49 -14.03 -6.54
C VAL A 33 -11.79 -15.31 -6.05
N SER A 34 -11.91 -16.40 -6.80
CA SER A 34 -11.28 -17.70 -6.49
C SER A 34 -9.76 -17.62 -6.42
N ASP A 35 -9.12 -16.82 -7.28
CA ASP A 35 -7.66 -16.70 -7.32
C ASP A 35 -7.11 -16.11 -6.02
N PHE A 36 -7.91 -15.28 -5.33
CA PHE A 36 -7.50 -14.66 -4.08
C PHE A 36 -7.60 -15.61 -2.90
N GLU A 37 -8.60 -16.51 -2.86
CA GLU A 37 -8.75 -17.52 -1.80
C GLU A 37 -7.51 -18.41 -1.71
N ASP A 38 -7.03 -18.87 -2.87
CA ASP A 38 -5.82 -19.69 -2.97
C ASP A 38 -4.56 -18.94 -2.54
N SER A 39 -4.49 -17.63 -2.83
CA SER A 39 -3.30 -16.80 -2.57
C SER A 39 -3.17 -16.29 -1.12
N LEU A 40 -4.29 -16.13 -0.41
CA LEU A 40 -4.35 -15.45 0.89
C LEU A 40 -4.55 -16.41 2.07
N ASP A 41 -4.87 -17.69 1.81
CA ASP A 41 -5.23 -18.68 2.83
C ASP A 41 -6.34 -18.17 3.79
N ILE A 42 -7.31 -17.42 3.24
CA ILE A 42 -8.47 -16.90 3.96
C ILE A 42 -9.77 -17.27 3.25
N SER A 43 -10.85 -17.34 4.02
CA SER A 43 -12.17 -17.69 3.50
C SER A 43 -12.77 -16.62 2.56
N GLN A 44 -13.61 -17.08 1.63
CA GLN A 44 -14.32 -16.24 0.65
C GLN A 44 -15.06 -15.01 1.25
N PRO A 45 -15.74 -15.10 2.41
CA PRO A 45 -16.39 -13.93 3.02
C PRO A 45 -15.37 -12.85 3.40
N ASN A 46 -14.18 -13.24 3.85
CA ASN A 46 -13.12 -12.32 4.25
C ASN A 46 -12.48 -11.64 3.03
N VAL A 47 -12.25 -12.39 1.94
CA VAL A 47 -11.79 -11.84 0.65
C VAL A 47 -12.79 -10.81 0.12
N SER A 48 -14.07 -11.16 0.09
CA SER A 48 -15.14 -10.29 -0.44
C SER A 48 -15.24 -8.96 0.30
N GLN A 49 -15.01 -8.96 1.62
CA GLN A 49 -15.00 -7.75 2.43
C GLN A 49 -13.83 -6.82 2.03
N HIS A 50 -12.63 -7.38 1.87
CA HIS A 50 -11.46 -6.62 1.42
C HIS A 50 -11.64 -6.04 0.01
N LEU A 51 -12.12 -6.85 -0.93
CA LEU A 51 -12.41 -6.40 -2.31
C LEU A 51 -13.47 -5.29 -2.33
N THR A 52 -14.52 -5.42 -1.51
CA THR A 52 -15.55 -4.38 -1.41
C THR A 52 -14.97 -3.07 -0.90
N LEU A 53 -14.14 -3.10 0.15
CA LEU A 53 -13.53 -1.90 0.70
C LEU A 53 -12.57 -1.21 -0.29
N LEU A 54 -11.75 -1.98 -1.00
CA LEU A 54 -10.85 -1.44 -2.03
C LEU A 54 -11.66 -0.82 -3.19
N ARG A 55 -12.75 -1.48 -3.61
CA ARG A 55 -13.60 -1.01 -4.70
C ARG A 55 -14.38 0.26 -4.33
N THR A 56 -15.01 0.31 -3.16
CA THR A 56 -15.80 1.48 -2.75
C THR A 56 -14.95 2.74 -2.60
N ASN A 57 -13.65 2.56 -2.38
CA ASN A 57 -12.67 3.65 -2.34
C ASN A 57 -11.95 3.89 -3.68
N GLY A 58 -12.39 3.24 -4.76
CA GLY A 58 -11.93 3.51 -6.12
C GLY A 58 -10.56 2.92 -6.47
N ILE A 59 -9.96 2.11 -5.60
CA ILE A 59 -8.61 1.55 -5.79
C ILE A 59 -8.62 0.44 -6.85
N ILE A 60 -9.69 -0.36 -6.86
CA ILE A 60 -9.92 -1.45 -7.81
C ILE A 60 -11.32 -1.33 -8.39
N ASP A 61 -11.57 -2.03 -9.49
CA ASP A 61 -12.91 -2.27 -9.99
C ASP A 61 -13.04 -3.72 -10.48
N PHE A 62 -14.21 -4.10 -10.98
CA PHE A 62 -14.42 -5.44 -11.53
C PHE A 62 -15.31 -5.44 -12.76
N PHE A 63 -15.22 -6.53 -13.52
CA PHE A 63 -16.19 -6.92 -14.51
C PHE A 63 -16.69 -8.34 -14.21
N VAL A 64 -17.82 -8.71 -14.83
CA VAL A 64 -18.39 -10.04 -14.70
C VAL A 64 -17.99 -10.86 -15.92
N ASP A 65 -17.33 -12.00 -15.68
CA ASP A 65 -16.99 -12.99 -16.69
C ASP A 65 -17.73 -14.29 -16.38
N GLY A 66 -18.80 -14.55 -17.13
CA GLY A 66 -19.72 -15.64 -16.85
C GLY A 66 -20.36 -15.53 -15.47
N ARG A 67 -19.96 -16.41 -14.54
CA ARG A 67 -20.42 -16.43 -13.14
C ARG A 67 -19.42 -15.80 -12.16
N LEU A 68 -18.23 -15.43 -12.65
CA LEU A 68 -17.14 -14.93 -11.82
C LEU A 68 -17.09 -13.40 -11.86
N LYS A 69 -16.68 -12.82 -10.74
CA LYS A 69 -16.28 -11.40 -10.67
C LYS A 69 -14.77 -11.35 -10.77
N CYS A 70 -14.28 -10.61 -11.76
CA CYS A 70 -12.85 -10.49 -12.02
C CYS A 70 -12.43 -9.02 -11.86
N TYR A 71 -11.47 -8.82 -10.98
CA TYR A 71 -11.03 -7.54 -10.46
C TYR A 71 -9.77 -7.07 -11.17
N PHE A 72 -9.63 -5.76 -11.26
CA PHE A 72 -8.48 -5.10 -11.85
C PHE A 72 -8.13 -3.83 -11.07
N LEU A 73 -6.85 -3.46 -11.13
CA LEU A 73 -6.34 -2.25 -10.50
C LEU A 73 -6.82 -1.01 -11.24
N LYS A 74 -7.30 -0.01 -10.50
CA LYS A 74 -7.79 1.26 -11.05
C LYS A 74 -6.89 2.44 -10.68
N GLU A 75 -6.30 2.41 -9.48
CA GLU A 75 -5.43 3.50 -9.01
C GLU A 75 -3.98 3.33 -9.47
N PRO A 76 -3.43 4.24 -10.29
CA PRO A 76 -2.13 4.08 -10.92
C PRO A 76 -0.93 4.30 -9.99
N PHE A 77 -1.12 4.86 -8.79
CA PHE A 77 -0.01 5.05 -7.84
C PHE A 77 0.32 3.78 -7.03
N ILE A 78 -0.56 2.77 -7.07
CA ILE A 78 -0.42 1.55 -6.28
C ILE A 78 0.83 0.75 -6.65
N PRO A 79 1.20 0.55 -7.94
CA PRO A 79 2.44 -0.16 -8.28
C PRO A 79 3.67 0.54 -7.70
N ASP A 80 3.77 1.87 -7.86
CA ASP A 80 4.87 2.66 -7.30
C ASP A 80 4.95 2.56 -5.77
N LEU A 81 3.79 2.59 -5.09
CA LEU A 81 3.72 2.42 -3.64
C LEU A 81 4.20 1.03 -3.21
N LEU A 82 3.74 -0.02 -3.87
CA LEU A 82 4.11 -1.40 -3.53
C LEU A 82 5.61 -1.65 -3.79
N ASP A 83 6.15 -1.11 -4.89
CA ASP A 83 7.58 -1.17 -5.19
C ASP A 83 8.40 -0.42 -4.14
N LEU A 84 7.92 0.73 -3.66
CA LEU A 84 8.57 1.47 -2.57
C LEU A 84 8.59 0.67 -1.26
N LEU A 85 7.48 0.01 -0.92
CA LEU A 85 7.37 -0.78 0.32
C LEU A 85 8.27 -2.03 0.33
N LYS A 86 8.71 -2.50 -0.83
CA LYS A 86 9.63 -3.64 -0.98
C LYS A 86 11.11 -3.25 -0.90
N LYS A 87 11.44 -1.96 -0.95
CA LYS A 87 12.82 -1.51 -0.92
C LYS A 87 13.39 -1.68 0.49
N GLU A 88 14.53 -2.35 0.55
CA GLU A 88 15.37 -2.37 1.75
C GLU A 88 16.26 -1.12 1.73
N TYR A 89 16.44 -0.51 2.90
CA TYR A 89 17.27 0.66 3.10
C TYR A 89 18.32 0.30 4.14
N ASP A 90 19.57 0.15 3.70
CA ASP A 90 20.70 -0.22 4.57
C ASP A 90 21.26 0.98 5.35
N ASP A 91 21.03 2.19 4.83
CA ASP A 91 21.54 3.43 5.39
C ASP A 91 20.46 4.18 6.17
N ASP A 92 20.76 4.49 7.43
CA ASP A 92 19.97 5.46 8.18
C ASP A 92 20.10 6.85 7.57
N MET A 93 19.01 7.60 7.58
CA MET A 93 19.05 9.01 7.22
C MET A 93 20.08 9.74 8.09
N PRO A 94 21.01 10.52 7.49
CA PRO A 94 22.04 11.18 8.25
C PRO A 94 21.40 12.15 9.24
N ALA A 95 22.00 12.24 10.43
CA ALA A 95 21.63 13.27 11.39
C ALA A 95 21.69 14.65 10.74
N PRO A 96 20.74 15.56 11.04
CA PRO A 96 20.76 16.90 10.48
C PRO A 96 22.07 17.61 10.84
N ALA A 97 22.67 18.29 9.86
CA ALA A 97 23.97 18.95 10.02
C ALA A 97 23.98 20.03 11.12
N CYS A 98 22.81 20.58 11.48
CA CYS A 98 22.64 21.47 12.61
C CYS A 98 21.18 21.46 13.10
N CYS A 99 20.97 21.85 14.36
CA CYS A 99 19.62 22.11 14.86
C CYS A 99 19.05 23.37 14.18
N PRO A 100 17.89 23.30 13.49
CA PRO A 100 17.32 24.46 12.80
C PRO A 100 16.83 25.55 13.76
N VAL A 101 16.78 25.28 15.07
CA VAL A 101 16.11 26.13 16.07
C VAL A 101 17.08 26.82 17.05
N THR A 102 18.38 26.56 17.02
CA THR A 102 19.32 27.22 17.94
C THR A 102 20.63 27.66 17.29
N LYS A 103 20.98 28.95 17.44
CA LYS A 103 22.31 29.51 17.12
C LYS A 103 23.44 28.99 18.04
N LYS A 104 23.16 28.07 18.98
CA LYS A 104 24.10 27.62 20.02
C LYS A 104 24.06 26.11 20.35
N GLY A 105 23.26 25.29 19.68
CA GLY A 105 23.09 23.88 20.05
C GLY A 105 24.04 22.94 19.30
N THR A 106 25.04 22.39 20.00
CA THR A 106 25.80 21.22 19.51
C THR A 106 24.94 19.96 19.53
N TYR A 107 24.84 19.26 18.40
CA TYR A 107 24.15 17.98 18.27
C TYR A 107 24.94 16.87 19.01
N PRO A 108 24.33 16.10 19.92
CA PRO A 108 25.03 15.10 20.74
C PRO A 108 25.21 13.73 20.05
N GLY A 109 25.27 13.71 18.72
CA GLY A 109 25.51 12.46 17.97
C GLY A 109 26.85 11.84 18.33
N GLU A 110 26.93 10.50 18.33
CA GLU A 110 28.18 9.81 18.58
C GLU A 110 29.23 10.22 17.56
N ARG A 111 30.37 10.73 18.04
CA ARG A 111 31.55 10.91 17.20
C ARG A 111 32.00 9.53 16.75
N ARG A 112 31.79 9.19 15.47
CA ARG A 112 32.44 8.01 14.86
C ARG A 112 33.94 8.12 15.14
N ARG A 113 34.50 7.09 15.81
CA ARG A 113 35.92 7.01 16.21
C ARG A 113 36.83 6.85 15.01
#